data_AF-A0A5Q3Q7U2-F1
#
_entry.id   AF-A0A5Q3Q7U2-F1
#
_cell.length_a   1.000
_cell.length_b   1.000
_cell.length_c   1.000
_cell.angle_alpha   90.00
_cell.angle_beta   90.00
_cell.angle_gamma   90.00
#
_symmetry.space_group_name_H-M   'P 1'
#
loop_
_entity.id
_entity.type
_entity.pdbx_description
1 polymer ?
#
loop_
_entity_poly.entity_id
_entity_poly.type
_entity_poly.pdbx_seq_one_letter_code
_entity_poly.pdbx_strand_id
1 'polypeptide(L)'
;MPPDDRRSEHEAPGPDPIVTPGLDPGGGVPPGETPPAEGGLSGVSHQESGPTRGLHVVTTVFVFVVAVAVAGFIAGHVFGLL
;
A
#
# COMPACT_ATOMS: atom_id res chain seq x y z
N MET A 1 33.59 -54.71 5.62
CA MET A 1 32.46 -54.04 4.95
C MET A 1 31.58 -53.41 6.04
N PRO A 2 31.06 -52.17 5.85
CA PRO A 2 30.60 -51.23 6.88
C PRO A 2 29.23 -51.58 7.51
N PRO A 3 28.75 -50.80 8.51
CA PRO A 3 27.55 -51.07 9.29
C PRO A 3 26.30 -50.77 8.46
N ASP A 4 25.15 -51.34 8.82
CA ASP A 4 23.89 -50.91 8.22
C ASP A 4 22.84 -50.55 9.27
N ASP A 5 22.67 -49.23 9.34
CA ASP A 5 21.78 -48.39 10.12
C ASP A 5 20.35 -48.44 9.55
N ARG A 6 19.72 -49.62 9.61
CA ARG A 6 18.46 -49.89 8.87
C ARG A 6 17.14 -49.57 9.56
N ARG A 7 17.06 -48.70 10.56
CA ARG A 7 15.76 -48.32 11.14
C ARG A 7 15.90 -46.92 11.72
N SER A 8 15.26 -45.89 11.18
CA SER A 8 13.84 -45.81 10.88
C SER A 8 13.64 -44.58 10.01
N GLU A 9 13.02 -44.70 8.84
CA GLU A 9 11.58 -44.43 8.77
C GLU A 9 11.21 -43.14 9.52
N HIS A 10 11.51 -42.01 8.90
CA HIS A 10 10.48 -41.00 8.83
C HIS A 10 10.26 -40.72 7.36
N GLU A 11 9.46 -41.59 6.75
CA GLU A 11 8.70 -41.23 5.57
C GLU A 11 7.79 -40.07 5.99
N ALA A 12 8.35 -38.86 5.93
CA ALA A 12 7.57 -37.65 6.07
C ALA A 12 6.56 -37.66 4.91
N PRO A 13 5.27 -37.33 5.11
CA PRO A 13 4.27 -37.30 4.04
C PRO A 13 4.51 -36.23 2.96
N GLY A 14 5.72 -35.66 2.92
CA GLY A 14 6.14 -34.62 2.00
C GLY A 14 6.80 -35.20 0.75
N PRO A 15 6.89 -34.38 -0.31
CA PRO A 15 7.50 -34.81 -1.55
C PRO A 15 9.00 -35.06 -1.35
N ASP A 16 9.55 -36.05 -2.07
CA ASP A 16 10.96 -36.45 -1.94
C ASP A 16 11.87 -35.24 -2.28
N PRO A 17 12.76 -34.82 -1.35
CA PRO A 17 13.60 -33.65 -1.52
C PRO A 17 14.60 -33.77 -2.69
N ILE A 18 14.91 -34.99 -3.14
CA ILE A 18 15.80 -35.22 -4.28
C ILE A 18 15.14 -34.80 -5.60
N VAL A 19 13.82 -34.88 -5.68
CA VAL A 19 13.06 -34.63 -6.93
C VAL A 19 12.14 -33.42 -6.83
N THR A 20 12.12 -32.75 -5.68
CA THR A 20 11.34 -31.52 -5.45
C THR A 20 12.27 -30.31 -5.48
N PRO A 21 12.22 -29.48 -6.53
CA PRO A 21 13.03 -28.26 -6.58
C PRO A 21 12.76 -27.36 -5.37
N GLY A 22 13.81 -26.92 -4.68
CA GLY A 22 13.73 -25.99 -3.54
C GLY A 22 13.73 -26.63 -2.15
N LEU A 23 13.90 -27.95 -2.02
CA LEU A 23 13.98 -28.67 -0.73
C LEU A 23 15.40 -29.21 -0.41
N ASP A 24 16.45 -28.48 -0.77
CA ASP A 24 17.79 -28.75 -0.23
C ASP A 24 17.79 -28.51 1.31
N PRO A 25 18.53 -29.29 2.13
CA PRO A 25 18.59 -29.08 3.59
C PRO A 25 18.99 -27.66 4.00
N GLY A 26 19.62 -26.89 3.10
CA GLY A 26 19.95 -25.47 3.25
C GLY A 26 18.90 -24.50 2.68
N GLY A 27 17.64 -24.91 2.59
CA GLY A 27 16.49 -24.17 2.04
C GLY A 27 16.60 -22.65 2.10
N GLY A 28 17.08 -22.07 1.02
CA GLY A 28 17.19 -20.63 0.84
C GLY A 28 17.39 -20.35 -0.64
N VAL A 29 16.37 -19.81 -1.29
CA VAL A 29 16.58 -19.06 -2.53
C VAL A 29 17.66 -18.00 -2.24
N PRO A 30 18.62 -17.75 -3.15
CA PRO A 30 19.54 -16.64 -3.00
C PRO A 30 18.76 -15.37 -2.61
N PRO A 31 19.17 -14.65 -1.56
CA PRO A 31 18.52 -13.40 -1.19
C PRO A 31 18.52 -12.46 -2.39
N GLY A 32 17.36 -12.30 -3.03
CA GLY A 32 17.20 -11.60 -4.31
C GLY A 32 16.15 -12.17 -5.26
N GLU A 33 15.71 -13.43 -5.09
CA GLU A 33 14.71 -14.07 -5.97
C GLU A 33 13.25 -13.90 -5.48
N THR A 34 13.05 -13.57 -4.20
CA THR A 34 11.82 -12.87 -3.80
C THR A 34 11.99 -11.42 -4.23
N PRO A 35 11.01 -10.83 -4.94
CA PRO A 35 10.98 -9.39 -5.18
C PRO A 35 11.37 -8.65 -3.89
N PRO A 36 12.19 -7.58 -3.95
CA PRO A 36 12.41 -6.74 -2.78
C PRO A 36 11.02 -6.47 -2.23
N ALA A 37 10.87 -6.69 -0.91
CA ALA A 37 9.62 -6.54 -0.22
C ALA A 37 8.79 -5.47 -0.89
N GLU A 38 7.54 -5.77 -1.22
CA GLU A 38 6.56 -4.73 -1.45
C GLU A 38 6.42 -3.95 -0.12
N GLY A 39 7.46 -3.20 0.26
CA GLY A 39 7.39 -1.97 1.01
C GLY A 39 6.67 -1.01 0.10
N GLY A 40 5.37 -1.26 -0.03
CA GLY A 40 4.46 -0.39 -0.71
C GLY A 40 4.73 1.03 -0.24
N LEU A 41 4.83 1.91 -1.24
CA LEU A 41 4.61 3.35 -1.09
C LEU A 41 5.78 4.20 -0.56
N SER A 42 7.06 3.85 -0.73
CA SER A 42 8.15 4.84 -0.56
C SER A 42 8.78 5.35 -1.85
N GLY A 43 8.34 4.89 -3.02
CA GLY A 43 8.93 5.31 -4.31
C GLY A 43 7.96 5.65 -5.45
N VAL A 44 6.64 5.47 -5.26
CA VAL A 44 5.64 5.72 -6.33
C VAL A 44 4.96 7.08 -6.20
N SER A 45 5.03 7.75 -5.05
CA SER A 45 4.67 9.16 -4.99
C SER A 45 5.90 9.99 -5.34
N HIS A 46 6.19 10.15 -6.64
CA HIS A 46 6.68 11.47 -7.04
C HIS A 46 5.73 12.46 -6.35
N GLN A 47 6.26 13.43 -5.61
CA GLN A 47 5.45 14.45 -4.98
C GLN A 47 4.72 15.17 -6.10
N GLU A 48 3.53 14.66 -6.47
CA GLU A 48 2.67 15.29 -7.44
C GLU A 48 2.51 16.69 -6.88
N SER A 49 2.91 17.67 -7.67
CA SER A 49 2.83 19.07 -7.25
C SER A 49 1.35 19.30 -7.00
N GLY A 50 0.94 19.20 -5.73
CA GLY A 50 -0.45 19.37 -5.32
C GLY A 50 -0.95 20.67 -5.93
N PRO A 51 -2.26 20.76 -6.25
CA PRO A 51 -2.80 21.84 -7.06
C PRO A 51 -2.13 23.16 -6.71
N THR A 52 -1.57 23.83 -7.71
CA THR A 52 -0.67 24.97 -7.52
C THR A 52 -1.22 25.84 -6.41
N ARG A 53 -0.39 26.24 -5.43
CA ARG A 53 -0.87 26.88 -4.19
C ARG A 53 -1.87 28.03 -4.44
N GLY A 54 -1.79 28.68 -5.60
CA GLY A 54 -2.78 29.64 -6.11
C GLY A 54 -4.18 29.09 -6.38
N LEU A 55 -4.33 27.92 -7.02
CA LEU A 55 -5.64 27.28 -7.28
C LEU A 55 -6.42 27.03 -5.99
N HIS A 56 -5.76 26.48 -4.96
CA HIS A 56 -6.40 26.27 -3.65
C HIS A 56 -6.90 27.57 -3.02
N VAL A 57 -6.09 28.63 -3.06
CA VAL A 57 -6.48 29.94 -2.50
C VAL A 57 -7.64 30.53 -3.28
N VAL A 58 -7.60 30.50 -4.61
CA VAL A 58 -8.67 31.03 -5.47
C VAL A 58 -9.98 30.30 -5.21
N THR A 59 -9.98 28.96 -5.21
CA THR A 59 -11.19 28.18 -4.93
C THR A 59 -11.71 28.43 -3.52
N THR A 60 -10.83 28.52 -2.52
CA THR A 60 -11.22 28.80 -1.13
C THR A 60 -11.90 30.17 -1.01
N VAL A 61 -11.29 31.21 -1.57
CA VAL A 61 -11.85 32.58 -1.54
C VAL A 61 -13.18 32.62 -2.28
N PHE A 62 -13.29 31.96 -3.44
CA PHE A 62 -14.53 31.91 -4.20
C PHE A 62 -15.67 31.28 -3.41
N VAL A 63 -15.45 30.09 -2.83
CA VAL A 63 -16.46 29.39 -2.02
C VAL A 63 -16.85 30.23 -0.80
N PHE A 64 -15.88 30.87 -0.15
CA PHE A 64 -16.15 31.74 1.00
C PHE A 64 -17.04 32.93 0.63
N VAL A 65 -16.76 33.62 -0.49
CA VAL A 65 -17.58 34.75 -0.96
C VAL A 65 -19.01 34.30 -1.27
N VAL A 66 -19.17 33.17 -1.98
CA VAL A 66 -20.50 32.61 -2.29
C VAL A 66 -21.25 32.26 -1.01
N ALA A 67 -20.58 31.62 -0.04
CA ALA A 67 -21.21 31.26 1.23
C ALA A 67 -21.70 32.50 2.00
N VAL A 68 -20.90 33.56 2.08
CA VAL A 68 -21.30 34.84 2.72
C VAL A 68 -22.45 35.50 1.97
N ALA A 69 -22.44 35.50 0.64
CA ALA A 69 -23.53 36.06 -0.17
C ALA A 69 -24.85 35.32 0.08
N VAL A 70 -24.83 33.99 0.10
CA VAL A 70 -26.02 33.17 0.39
C VAL A 70 -26.50 33.39 1.82
N ALA A 71 -25.60 33.41 2.80
CA ALA A 71 -25.95 33.67 4.19
C ALA A 71 -26.57 35.07 4.37
N GLY A 72 -26.01 36.08 3.72
CA GLY A 72 -26.53 37.45 3.72
C GLY A 72 -27.89 37.56 3.03
N PHE A 73 -28.09 36.87 1.91
CA PHE A 73 -29.38 36.79 1.22
C PHE A 73 -30.46 36.19 2.12
N ILE A 74 -30.17 35.04 2.75
CA ILE A 74 -31.10 34.38 3.67
C ILE A 74 -31.42 35.28 4.86
N ALA A 75 -30.39 35.89 5.48
CA ALA A 75 -30.59 36.81 6.58
C ALA A 75 -31.47 38.00 6.15
N GLY A 76 -31.15 38.64 5.03
CA GLY A 76 -31.94 39.74 4.47
C GLY A 76 -33.38 39.35 4.23
N HIS A 77 -33.62 38.16 3.65
CA HIS A 77 -34.97 37.65 3.42
C HIS A 77 -35.74 37.38 4.72
N VAL A 78 -35.09 36.78 5.72
CA VAL A 78 -35.69 36.51 7.04
C VAL A 78 -36.03 37.80 7.79
N PHE A 79 -35.18 38.82 7.67
CA PHE A 79 -35.42 40.14 8.27
C PHE A 79 -36.33 41.04 7.43
N GLY A 80 -36.81 40.59 6.27
CA GLY A 80 -37.68 41.37 5.39
C GLY A 80 -36.99 42.55 4.69
N LEU A 81 -35.66 42.53 4.63
CA LEU A 81 -34.85 43.50 3.89
C LEU A 81 -34.76 43.16 2.39
N LEU A 82 -35.18 41.96 2.01
CA LEU A 82 -35.12 41.43 0.65
C LEU A 82 -36.34 40.56 0.30
#